data_AF-A0A8A1M2M6-F1
#
_entry.id   AF-A0A8A1M2M6-F1
#
_cell.length_a   1.000
_cell.length_b   1.000
_cell.length_c   1.000
_cell.angle_alpha   90.00
_cell.angle_beta   90.00
_cell.angle_gamma   90.00
#
_symmetry.space_group_name_H-M   'P 1'
#
loop_
_entity.id
_entity.type
_entity.pdbx_description
1 polymer ?
#
loop_
_entity_poly.entity_id
_entity_poly.type
_entity_poly.pdbx_seq_one_letter_code
_entity_poly.pdbx_strand_id
1 'polypeptide(L)'
;MSTPVPVTNSEWSALISETVASLPQINTTNYPPPGDPLNSIPKTIDHTQLALTATEAQIDTLCTEAIKYSFATVCVRANYVSCAVARLKGIGIGVACVIGFHEGTYSTAEKASETQGAINCGASEIDMVINYPLLKEGKYTDVYEDVLAVRKVASNPDDIGDHRVGLKVILETSQLSREQIVAGCVISCLAGADFVKSSTGFNGPGASVENVALMRAVCETLGKGVKVKASGGVRTSGDCVDMIRAGAVRIGASAGVKIVEELRGNSRWQENSRGRYMGIQTRTTLFYDIQPPGAYRMIYKRHGEFDYMVFTCRNESMAIQESMLSDHPLECHRNSHGLAFRRSDFAPSTPKRKTNHDQHSESNGSIEVITSKPTAIFTPRGGRSQTLSIALPGSIIAKYALRTPHKMD
;
A
#
# COMPACT_ATOMS: atom_id res chain seq x y z
N MET A 1 -24.92 26.39 -0.82
CA MET A 1 -25.06 27.07 -2.13
C MET A 1 -24.13 26.37 -3.10
N SER A 2 -24.57 26.03 -4.30
CA SER A 2 -23.71 25.36 -5.28
C SER A 2 -22.65 26.33 -5.80
N THR A 3 -21.37 25.98 -5.69
CA THR A 3 -20.28 26.72 -6.35
C THR A 3 -20.60 26.86 -7.84
N PRO A 4 -20.74 28.08 -8.39
CA PRO A 4 -21.02 28.27 -9.80
C PRO A 4 -19.83 27.78 -10.64
N VAL A 5 -20.12 27.22 -11.82
CA VAL A 5 -19.09 26.73 -12.73
C VAL A 5 -18.44 27.95 -13.44
N PRO A 6 -17.12 28.13 -13.35
CA PRO A 6 -16.42 29.20 -14.07
C PRO A 6 -16.51 29.03 -15.59
N VAL A 7 -16.61 30.14 -16.34
CA VAL A 7 -16.77 30.12 -17.81
C VAL A 7 -15.49 30.55 -18.55
N THR A 8 -14.51 31.13 -17.85
CA THR A 8 -13.20 31.49 -18.43
C THR A 8 -12.03 30.84 -17.67
N ASN A 9 -10.89 30.66 -18.35
CA ASN A 9 -9.68 30.14 -17.71
C ASN A 9 -9.18 31.02 -16.54
N SER A 10 -9.44 32.34 -16.59
CA SER A 10 -9.08 33.25 -15.49
C SER A 10 -9.93 33.03 -14.24
N GLU A 11 -11.24 32.84 -14.41
CA GLU A 11 -12.14 32.54 -13.30
C GLU A 11 -11.84 31.15 -12.70
N TRP A 12 -11.54 30.16 -13.55
CA TRP A 12 -11.04 28.86 -13.10
C TRP A 12 -9.77 29.01 -12.27
N SER A 13 -8.80 29.80 -12.75
CA SER A 13 -7.57 30.04 -12.01
C SER A 13 -7.84 30.67 -10.64
N ALA A 14 -8.75 31.65 -10.56
CA ALA A 14 -9.12 32.28 -9.30
C ALA A 14 -9.74 31.28 -8.31
N LEU A 15 -10.69 30.45 -8.76
CA LEU A 15 -11.31 29.41 -7.95
C LEU A 15 -10.30 28.37 -7.46
N ILE A 16 -9.36 27.95 -8.33
CA ILE A 16 -8.31 27.00 -7.97
C ILE A 16 -7.39 27.60 -6.91
N SER A 17 -6.97 28.86 -7.07
CA SER A 17 -6.14 29.55 -6.09
C SER A 17 -6.84 29.72 -4.75
N GLU A 18 -8.12 30.07 -4.75
CA GLU A 18 -8.94 30.13 -3.52
C GLU A 18 -9.03 28.75 -2.86
N THR A 19 -9.27 27.70 -3.66
CA THR A 19 -9.31 26.33 -3.14
C THR A 19 -7.99 25.97 -2.46
N VAL A 20 -6.85 26.22 -3.12
CA VAL A 20 -5.51 25.96 -2.55
C VAL A 20 -5.33 26.71 -1.22
N ALA A 21 -5.74 27.97 -1.14
CA ALA A 21 -5.62 28.78 0.08
C ALA A 21 -6.54 28.28 1.21
N SER A 22 -7.66 27.64 0.88
CA SER A 22 -8.63 27.11 1.84
C SER A 22 -8.35 25.68 2.33
N LEU A 23 -7.37 24.99 1.73
CA LEU A 23 -7.11 23.58 2.08
C LEU A 23 -6.65 23.45 3.54
N PRO A 24 -7.18 22.46 4.28
CA PRO A 24 -6.66 22.15 5.60
C PRO A 24 -5.24 21.60 5.52
N GLN A 25 -4.58 21.49 6.67
CA GLN A 25 -3.34 20.74 6.75
C GLN A 25 -3.57 19.29 6.29
N ILE A 26 -2.78 18.85 5.31
CA ILE A 26 -2.91 17.51 4.74
C ILE A 26 -2.44 16.46 5.77
N ASN A 27 -3.34 15.55 6.13
CA ASN A 27 -3.07 14.42 7.02
C ASN A 27 -3.20 13.11 6.24
N THR A 28 -2.12 12.33 6.22
CA THR A 28 -2.01 11.07 5.48
C THR A 28 -2.59 9.86 6.22
N THR A 29 -3.01 10.02 7.47
CA THR A 29 -3.55 8.94 8.30
C THR A 29 -4.89 9.31 8.93
N ASN A 30 -5.66 10.19 8.29
CA ASN A 30 -6.87 10.76 8.85
C ASN A 30 -8.04 9.75 8.90
N TYR A 31 -8.00 8.72 8.06
CA TYR A 31 -9.08 7.74 7.95
C TYR A 31 -8.67 6.41 8.58
N PRO A 32 -9.46 5.86 9.52
CA PRO A 32 -9.17 4.54 10.07
C PRO A 32 -9.38 3.46 8.99
N PRO A 33 -8.58 2.38 9.00
CA PRO A 33 -8.89 1.22 8.18
C PRO A 33 -10.21 0.58 8.62
N PRO A 34 -10.87 -0.23 7.77
CA PRO A 34 -12.10 -0.92 8.13
C PRO A 34 -11.91 -1.80 9.37
N GLY A 35 -12.91 -1.88 10.24
CA GLY A 35 -12.87 -2.72 11.45
C GLY A 35 -12.74 -4.22 11.15
N ASP A 36 -13.18 -4.64 9.96
CA ASP A 36 -12.94 -5.98 9.40
C ASP A 36 -12.23 -5.86 8.05
N PRO A 37 -10.89 -5.73 8.05
CA PRO A 37 -10.11 -5.56 6.83
C PRO A 37 -10.27 -6.73 5.85
N LEU A 38 -10.41 -7.97 6.35
CA LEU A 38 -10.45 -9.16 5.51
C LEU A 38 -11.71 -9.21 4.63
N ASN A 39 -12.86 -8.81 5.16
CA ASN A 39 -14.11 -8.80 4.40
C ASN A 39 -14.40 -7.46 3.72
N SER A 40 -13.79 -6.36 4.18
CA SER A 40 -14.07 -5.02 3.66
C SER A 40 -13.12 -4.58 2.56
N ILE A 41 -11.81 -4.84 2.69
CA ILE A 41 -10.81 -4.39 1.70
C ILE A 41 -11.04 -5.01 0.32
N PRO A 42 -11.39 -6.31 0.15
CA PRO A 42 -11.65 -6.83 -1.18
C PRO A 42 -12.73 -6.02 -1.92
N LYS A 43 -13.77 -5.57 -1.21
CA LYS A 43 -14.87 -4.76 -1.76
C LYS A 43 -14.46 -3.33 -2.12
N THR A 44 -13.22 -2.93 -1.90
CA THR A 44 -12.66 -1.67 -2.38
C THR A 44 -11.70 -1.86 -3.57
N ILE A 45 -11.44 -3.10 -4.00
CA ILE A 45 -10.49 -3.37 -5.07
C ILE A 45 -11.20 -3.43 -6.42
N ASP A 46 -10.72 -2.62 -7.36
CA ASP A 46 -10.95 -2.79 -8.80
C ASP A 46 -9.82 -3.67 -9.36
N HIS A 47 -10.10 -4.94 -9.58
CA HIS A 47 -9.11 -5.94 -10.00
C HIS A 47 -8.80 -5.76 -11.48
N THR A 48 -7.56 -5.40 -11.79
CA THR A 48 -7.23 -4.72 -13.05
C THR A 48 -6.32 -5.54 -13.96
N GLN A 49 -6.70 -5.64 -15.25
CA GLN A 49 -5.84 -6.13 -16.33
C GLN A 49 -5.98 -5.23 -17.56
N LEU A 50 -4.90 -4.49 -17.88
CA LEU A 50 -4.88 -3.49 -18.97
C LEU A 50 -3.68 -3.65 -19.90
N ALA A 51 -2.89 -4.72 -19.74
CA ALA A 51 -1.76 -4.99 -20.62
C ALA A 51 -2.27 -5.15 -22.07
N LEU A 52 -1.53 -4.58 -23.03
CA LEU A 52 -1.88 -4.70 -24.45
C LEU A 52 -1.81 -6.16 -24.94
N THR A 53 -1.01 -6.99 -24.27
CA THR A 53 -0.86 -8.43 -24.54
C THR A 53 -1.87 -9.30 -23.80
N ALA A 54 -2.80 -8.70 -23.04
CA ALA A 54 -3.79 -9.47 -22.29
C ALA A 54 -4.63 -10.32 -23.25
N THR A 55 -4.82 -11.60 -22.93
CA THR A 55 -5.66 -12.54 -23.69
C THR A 55 -7.03 -12.71 -23.04
N GLU A 56 -8.02 -13.21 -23.78
CA GLU A 56 -9.32 -13.54 -23.19
C GLU A 56 -9.20 -14.47 -21.99
N ALA A 57 -8.41 -15.55 -22.07
CA ALA A 57 -8.20 -16.47 -20.94
C ALA A 57 -7.67 -15.78 -19.66
N GLN A 58 -6.88 -14.71 -19.81
CA GLN A 58 -6.45 -13.90 -18.66
C GLN A 58 -7.60 -13.04 -18.11
N ILE A 59 -8.52 -12.59 -18.96
CA ILE A 59 -9.76 -11.92 -18.53
C ILE A 59 -10.71 -12.92 -17.83
N ASP A 60 -10.81 -14.17 -18.27
CA ASP A 60 -11.55 -15.23 -17.55
C ASP A 60 -10.99 -15.44 -16.15
N THR A 61 -9.65 -15.52 -16.06
CA THR A 61 -8.96 -15.66 -14.77
C THR A 61 -9.24 -14.44 -13.88
N LEU A 62 -9.13 -13.23 -14.43
CA LEU A 62 -9.45 -11.98 -13.72
C LEU A 62 -10.87 -11.99 -13.14
N CYS A 63 -11.87 -12.39 -13.94
CA CYS A 63 -13.26 -12.48 -13.50
C CYS A 63 -13.44 -13.56 -12.42
N THR A 64 -12.84 -14.73 -12.61
CA THR A 64 -12.89 -15.84 -11.63
C THR A 64 -12.30 -15.44 -10.29
N GLU A 65 -11.18 -14.72 -10.30
CA GLU A 65 -10.56 -14.17 -9.10
C GLU A 65 -11.46 -13.13 -8.45
N ALA A 66 -12.06 -12.22 -9.23
CA ALA A 66 -12.99 -11.23 -8.70
C ALA A 66 -14.19 -11.86 -7.99
N ILE A 67 -14.77 -12.92 -8.55
CA ILE A 67 -15.85 -13.69 -7.92
C ILE A 67 -15.34 -14.30 -6.60
N LYS A 68 -14.22 -15.04 -6.65
CA LYS A 68 -13.65 -15.75 -5.49
C LYS A 68 -13.35 -14.84 -4.30
N TYR A 69 -12.86 -13.63 -4.57
CA TYR A 69 -12.44 -12.68 -3.54
C TYR A 69 -13.47 -11.58 -3.29
N SER A 70 -14.60 -11.57 -4.01
CA SER A 70 -15.65 -10.54 -3.90
C SER A 70 -15.10 -9.11 -4.09
N PHE A 71 -14.35 -8.92 -5.17
CA PHE A 71 -13.85 -7.59 -5.55
C PHE A 71 -14.97 -6.65 -6.00
N ALA A 72 -14.73 -5.34 -5.97
CA ALA A 72 -15.73 -4.32 -6.31
C ALA A 72 -16.08 -4.37 -7.80
N THR A 73 -15.04 -4.34 -8.64
CA THR A 73 -15.14 -4.44 -10.09
C THR A 73 -13.96 -5.19 -10.67
N VAL A 74 -14.10 -5.65 -11.91
CA VAL A 74 -12.94 -5.86 -12.79
C VAL A 74 -12.71 -4.63 -13.66
N CYS A 75 -11.46 -4.28 -13.93
CA CYS A 75 -11.10 -3.14 -14.77
C CYS A 75 -10.34 -3.60 -16.01
N VAL A 76 -10.91 -3.36 -17.19
CA VAL A 76 -10.46 -3.88 -18.49
C VAL A 76 -10.47 -2.79 -19.57
N ARG A 77 -9.88 -3.09 -20.74
CA ARG A 77 -9.99 -2.27 -21.95
C ARG A 77 -11.33 -2.52 -22.66
N ALA A 78 -11.76 -1.56 -23.49
CA ALA A 78 -13.07 -1.56 -24.15
C ALA A 78 -13.42 -2.86 -24.88
N ASN A 79 -12.45 -3.47 -25.58
CA ASN A 79 -12.65 -4.71 -26.33
C ASN A 79 -13.00 -5.93 -25.46
N TYR A 80 -12.75 -5.87 -24.14
CA TYR A 80 -13.04 -6.94 -23.19
C TYR A 80 -14.26 -6.70 -22.31
N VAL A 81 -14.97 -5.58 -22.47
CA VAL A 81 -16.13 -5.24 -21.62
C VAL A 81 -17.22 -6.29 -21.78
N SER A 82 -17.66 -6.58 -23.01
CA SER A 82 -18.78 -7.51 -23.23
C SER A 82 -18.52 -8.91 -22.68
N CYS A 83 -17.28 -9.40 -22.81
CA CYS A 83 -16.92 -10.73 -22.31
C CYS A 83 -16.78 -10.75 -20.78
N ALA A 84 -16.28 -9.69 -20.15
CA ALA A 84 -16.27 -9.57 -18.69
C ALA A 84 -17.69 -9.47 -18.10
N VAL A 85 -18.57 -8.69 -18.74
CA VAL A 85 -19.98 -8.55 -18.35
C VAL A 85 -20.70 -9.91 -18.43
N ALA A 86 -20.50 -10.66 -19.51
CA ALA A 86 -21.10 -11.99 -19.66
C ALA A 86 -20.68 -12.95 -18.54
N ARG A 87 -19.40 -12.92 -18.13
CA ARG A 87 -18.84 -13.78 -17.07
C ARG A 87 -19.30 -13.41 -15.67
N LEU A 88 -19.61 -12.13 -15.42
CA LEU A 88 -19.99 -11.60 -14.10
C LEU A 88 -21.50 -11.40 -13.92
N LYS A 89 -22.31 -11.79 -14.92
CA LYS A 89 -23.75 -11.62 -14.92
C LYS A 89 -24.39 -12.27 -13.68
N GLY A 90 -25.14 -11.47 -12.91
CA GLY A 90 -25.86 -11.91 -11.73
C GLY A 90 -25.01 -12.11 -10.46
N ILE A 91 -23.70 -11.84 -10.50
CA ILE A 91 -22.82 -11.98 -9.33
C ILE A 91 -22.82 -10.71 -8.45
N GLY A 92 -23.13 -9.54 -9.04
CA GLY A 92 -23.07 -8.26 -8.34
C GLY A 92 -21.67 -7.61 -8.31
N ILE A 93 -20.77 -8.03 -9.21
CA ILE A 93 -19.46 -7.39 -9.44
C ILE A 93 -19.55 -6.54 -10.70
N GLY A 94 -19.13 -5.28 -10.61
CA GLY A 94 -19.18 -4.35 -11.74
C GLY A 94 -18.06 -4.57 -12.76
N VAL A 95 -18.20 -3.94 -13.93
CA VAL A 95 -17.16 -3.89 -14.96
C VAL A 95 -16.79 -2.43 -15.20
N ALA A 96 -15.55 -2.08 -14.88
CA ALA A 96 -14.95 -0.79 -15.16
C ALA A 96 -14.21 -0.83 -16.51
N CYS A 97 -14.45 0.17 -17.36
CA CYS A 97 -13.73 0.36 -18.61
C CYS A 97 -12.87 1.62 -18.56
N VAL A 98 -11.62 1.53 -19.02
CA VAL A 98 -10.77 2.72 -19.21
C VAL A 98 -11.12 3.44 -20.52
N ILE A 99 -11.05 4.77 -20.53
CA ILE A 99 -11.41 5.63 -21.68
C ILE A 99 -10.30 6.67 -21.95
N GLY A 100 -9.98 6.90 -23.23
CA GLY A 100 -8.86 7.77 -23.65
C GLY A 100 -7.53 7.32 -23.05
N PHE A 101 -7.39 6.00 -22.82
CA PHE A 101 -6.33 5.43 -22.00
C PHE A 101 -5.19 4.86 -22.85
N HIS A 102 -3.93 5.20 -22.57
CA HIS A 102 -3.40 5.79 -21.33
C HIS A 102 -3.00 7.27 -21.44
N GLU A 103 -2.96 7.80 -22.65
CA GLU A 103 -2.35 9.08 -23.01
C GLU A 103 -3.19 10.30 -22.60
N GLY A 104 -4.52 10.17 -22.56
CA GLY A 104 -5.43 11.26 -22.19
C GLY A 104 -5.58 12.40 -23.22
N THR A 105 -4.83 12.36 -24.32
CA THR A 105 -4.79 13.41 -25.37
C THR A 105 -5.73 13.16 -26.55
N TYR A 106 -6.46 12.05 -26.54
CA TYR A 106 -7.56 11.80 -27.49
C TYR A 106 -8.58 12.94 -27.45
N SER A 107 -9.24 13.20 -28.58
CA SER A 107 -10.25 14.24 -28.66
C SER A 107 -11.45 13.93 -27.77
N THR A 108 -12.15 14.96 -27.33
CA THR A 108 -13.37 14.82 -26.53
C THR A 108 -14.44 13.99 -27.24
N ALA A 109 -14.55 14.11 -28.57
CA ALA A 109 -15.48 13.31 -29.37
C ALA A 109 -15.11 11.81 -29.36
N GLU A 110 -13.82 11.47 -29.47
CA GLU A 110 -13.36 10.09 -29.36
C GLU A 110 -13.64 9.51 -27.97
N LYS A 111 -13.34 10.26 -26.89
CA LYS A 111 -13.63 9.80 -25.51
C LYS A 111 -15.12 9.59 -25.28
N ALA A 112 -15.97 10.49 -25.78
CA ALA A 112 -17.42 10.37 -25.69
C ALA A 112 -17.93 9.13 -26.46
N SER A 113 -17.43 8.91 -27.68
CA SER A 113 -17.79 7.74 -28.50
C SER A 113 -17.32 6.43 -27.86
N GLU A 114 -16.10 6.37 -27.33
CA GLU A 114 -15.57 5.21 -26.63
C GLU A 114 -16.38 4.90 -25.37
N THR A 115 -16.77 5.95 -24.62
CA THR A 115 -17.65 5.84 -23.44
C THR A 115 -18.99 5.23 -23.81
N GLN A 116 -19.64 5.74 -24.85
CA GLN A 116 -20.92 5.20 -25.32
C GLN A 116 -20.79 3.73 -25.73
N GLY A 117 -19.71 3.37 -26.43
CA GLY A 117 -19.41 1.99 -26.80
C GLY A 117 -19.26 1.09 -25.57
N ALA A 118 -18.49 1.51 -24.56
CA ALA A 118 -18.30 0.75 -23.33
C ALA A 118 -19.62 0.54 -22.55
N ILE A 119 -20.47 1.57 -22.47
CA ILE A 119 -21.79 1.49 -21.82
C ILE A 119 -22.70 0.54 -22.58
N ASN A 120 -22.74 0.62 -23.91
CA ASN A 120 -23.53 -0.30 -24.75
C ASN A 120 -23.08 -1.77 -24.57
N CYS A 121 -21.80 -1.98 -24.28
CA CYS A 121 -21.25 -3.29 -23.94
C CYS A 121 -21.50 -3.73 -22.48
N GLY A 122 -22.12 -2.88 -21.66
CA GLY A 122 -22.53 -3.17 -20.28
C GLY A 122 -21.56 -2.73 -19.19
N ALA A 123 -20.62 -1.82 -19.47
CA ALA A 123 -19.77 -1.24 -18.43
C ALA A 123 -20.62 -0.49 -17.40
N SER A 124 -20.38 -0.76 -16.11
CA SER A 124 -21.06 -0.09 -15.00
C SER A 124 -20.25 1.09 -14.44
N GLU A 125 -18.95 1.14 -14.73
CA GLU A 125 -18.08 2.24 -14.34
C GLU A 125 -17.11 2.60 -15.49
N ILE A 126 -16.69 3.86 -15.54
CA ILE A 126 -15.78 4.43 -16.52
C ILE A 126 -14.59 5.07 -15.81
N ASP A 127 -13.37 4.76 -16.25
CA ASP A 127 -12.11 5.34 -15.77
C ASP A 127 -11.46 6.14 -16.92
N MET A 128 -11.84 7.40 -17.10
CA MET A 128 -11.29 8.25 -18.16
C MET A 128 -9.96 8.88 -17.76
N VAL A 129 -9.06 9.12 -18.72
CA VAL A 129 -7.84 9.92 -18.49
C VAL A 129 -8.11 11.40 -18.82
N ILE A 130 -7.83 12.29 -17.87
CA ILE A 130 -7.93 13.73 -18.09
C ILE A 130 -6.91 14.18 -19.13
N ASN A 131 -7.23 15.23 -19.90
CA ASN A 131 -6.21 15.86 -20.75
C ASN A 131 -5.23 16.67 -19.88
N TYR A 132 -4.28 15.97 -19.26
CA TYR A 132 -3.31 16.56 -18.34
C TYR A 132 -2.33 17.54 -19.01
N PRO A 133 -2.00 17.46 -20.32
CA PRO A 133 -1.25 18.54 -20.99
C PRO A 133 -2.01 19.87 -21.00
N LEU A 134 -3.30 19.88 -21.38
CA LEU A 134 -4.13 21.09 -21.34
C LEU A 134 -4.28 21.63 -19.91
N LEU A 135 -4.39 20.74 -18.93
CA LEU A 135 -4.41 21.12 -17.51
C LEU A 135 -3.13 21.87 -17.10
N LYS A 136 -1.97 21.42 -17.57
CA LYS A 136 -0.67 22.07 -17.31
C LYS A 136 -0.55 23.43 -17.98
N GLU A 137 -1.20 23.61 -19.12
CA GLU A 137 -1.26 24.88 -19.86
C GLU A 137 -2.29 25.86 -19.30
N GLY A 138 -3.04 25.49 -18.26
CA GLY A 138 -4.09 26.34 -17.69
C GLY A 138 -5.33 26.47 -18.60
N LYS A 139 -5.51 25.55 -19.55
CA LYS A 139 -6.67 25.47 -20.45
C LYS A 139 -7.86 24.80 -19.76
N TYR A 140 -8.25 25.34 -18.60
CA TYR A 140 -9.20 24.72 -17.68
C TYR A 140 -10.61 24.54 -18.26
N THR A 141 -11.06 25.48 -19.09
CA THR A 141 -12.35 25.39 -19.82
C THR A 141 -12.38 24.18 -20.74
N ASP A 142 -11.33 23.97 -21.54
CA ASP A 142 -11.21 22.81 -22.45
C ASP A 142 -11.17 21.49 -21.66
N VAL A 143 -10.44 21.45 -20.54
CA VAL A 143 -10.38 20.26 -19.67
C VAL A 143 -11.73 19.97 -19.00
N TYR A 144 -12.45 21.00 -18.57
CA TYR A 144 -13.79 20.86 -18.00
C TYR A 144 -14.78 20.31 -19.00
N GLU A 145 -14.82 20.85 -20.22
CA GLU A 145 -15.72 20.38 -21.28
C GLU A 145 -15.41 18.94 -21.68
N ASP A 146 -14.14 18.53 -21.69
CA ASP A 146 -13.73 17.14 -21.96
C ASP A 146 -14.33 16.15 -20.94
N VAL A 147 -14.22 16.45 -19.64
CA VAL A 147 -14.78 15.60 -18.58
C VAL A 147 -16.31 15.66 -18.58
N LEU A 148 -16.88 16.85 -18.78
CA LEU A 148 -18.33 17.05 -18.81
C LEU A 148 -18.97 16.28 -19.97
N ALA A 149 -18.34 16.22 -21.14
CA ALA A 149 -18.83 15.45 -22.28
C ALA A 149 -18.93 13.96 -21.95
N VAL A 150 -17.90 13.38 -21.33
CA VAL A 150 -17.92 11.98 -20.86
C VAL A 150 -19.01 11.77 -19.80
N ARG A 151 -19.15 12.70 -18.84
CA ARG A 151 -20.22 12.63 -17.82
C ARG A 151 -21.61 12.67 -18.44
N LYS A 152 -21.84 13.51 -19.45
CA LYS A 152 -23.12 13.61 -20.16
C LYS A 152 -23.48 12.29 -20.84
N VAL A 153 -22.52 11.60 -21.45
CA VAL A 153 -22.73 10.26 -22.03
C VAL A 153 -22.98 9.21 -20.94
N ALA A 154 -22.25 9.28 -19.83
CA ALA A 154 -22.39 8.33 -18.73
C ALA A 154 -23.67 8.52 -17.89
N SER A 155 -24.35 9.67 -18.01
CA SER A 155 -25.62 9.96 -17.35
C SER A 155 -26.75 9.79 -18.36
N ASN A 156 -27.60 8.77 -18.22
CA ASN A 156 -28.79 8.69 -19.07
C ASN A 156 -29.88 9.61 -18.48
N PRO A 157 -30.54 10.48 -19.27
CA PRO A 157 -31.73 11.22 -18.80
C PRO A 157 -32.85 10.31 -18.26
N ASP A 158 -32.89 9.03 -18.66
CA ASP A 158 -33.83 8.03 -18.16
C ASP A 158 -33.35 7.30 -16.88
N ASP A 159 -32.22 7.69 -16.29
CA ASP A 159 -31.71 7.13 -15.01
C ASP A 159 -32.61 7.56 -13.84
N ILE A 160 -33.81 6.98 -13.77
CA ILE A 160 -34.67 6.98 -12.58
C ILE A 160 -34.24 5.76 -11.74
N GLY A 161 -33.34 5.97 -10.78
CA GLY A 161 -32.88 4.94 -9.83
C GLY A 161 -31.36 4.75 -9.79
N ASP A 162 -30.92 3.59 -9.30
CA ASP A 162 -29.52 3.27 -8.96
C ASP A 162 -28.63 2.89 -10.19
N HIS A 163 -29.03 3.26 -11.41
CA HIS A 163 -28.43 2.77 -12.68
C HIS A 163 -27.43 3.74 -13.34
N ARG A 164 -27.01 4.78 -12.62
CA ARG A 164 -26.02 5.74 -13.13
C ARG A 164 -24.65 5.09 -13.28
N VAL A 165 -24.06 5.17 -14.47
CA VAL A 165 -22.68 4.71 -14.72
C VAL A 165 -21.69 5.59 -13.93
N GLY A 166 -20.86 4.96 -13.11
CA GLY A 166 -19.90 5.66 -12.26
C GLY A 166 -18.73 6.23 -13.07
N LEU A 167 -18.43 7.52 -12.94
CA LEU A 167 -17.33 8.17 -13.64
C LEU A 167 -16.14 8.44 -12.71
N LYS A 168 -14.96 7.94 -13.09
CA LYS A 168 -13.68 8.20 -12.42
C LYS A 168 -12.74 8.92 -13.37
N VAL A 169 -12.12 10.00 -12.90
CA VAL A 169 -11.18 10.80 -13.70
C VAL A 169 -9.75 10.54 -13.22
N ILE A 170 -8.93 9.91 -14.06
CA ILE A 170 -7.50 9.70 -13.83
C ILE A 170 -6.76 11.01 -14.09
N LEU A 171 -6.09 11.53 -13.06
CA LEU A 171 -5.33 12.78 -13.15
C LEU A 171 -3.92 12.58 -13.73
N GLU A 172 -3.35 11.39 -13.56
CA GLU A 172 -1.95 11.09 -13.82
C GLU A 172 -0.99 11.95 -12.98
N THR A 173 -1.07 11.78 -11.65
CA THR A 173 -0.34 12.62 -10.68
C THR A 173 1.17 12.63 -10.83
N SER A 174 1.77 11.66 -11.53
CA SER A 174 3.21 11.64 -11.82
C SER A 174 3.66 12.80 -12.71
N GLN A 175 2.74 13.39 -13.47
CA GLN A 175 2.99 14.44 -14.46
C GLN A 175 2.62 15.84 -13.97
N LEU A 176 2.05 15.94 -12.77
CA LEU A 176 1.38 17.14 -12.27
C LEU A 176 2.07 17.68 -11.01
N SER A 177 2.15 19.00 -10.89
CA SER A 177 2.48 19.66 -9.62
C SER A 177 1.34 19.51 -8.61
N ARG A 178 1.63 19.87 -7.36
CA ARG A 178 0.61 19.92 -6.30
C ARG A 178 -0.60 20.76 -6.70
N GLU A 179 -0.36 21.96 -7.24
CA GLU A 179 -1.40 22.91 -7.66
C GLU A 179 -2.20 22.36 -8.84
N GLN A 180 -1.54 21.67 -9.77
CA GLN A 180 -2.20 21.03 -10.90
C GLN A 180 -3.04 19.81 -10.49
N ILE A 181 -2.62 19.05 -9.46
CA ILE A 181 -3.47 18.00 -8.85
C ILE A 181 -4.73 18.63 -8.25
N VAL A 182 -4.59 19.76 -7.54
CA VAL A 182 -5.75 20.51 -7.02
C VAL A 182 -6.67 20.95 -8.16
N ALA A 183 -6.11 21.55 -9.22
CA ALA A 183 -6.89 21.95 -10.40
C ALA A 183 -7.66 20.79 -11.03
N GLY A 184 -7.01 19.64 -11.24
CA GLY A 184 -7.63 18.44 -11.78
C GLY A 184 -8.76 17.92 -10.90
N CYS A 185 -8.60 17.94 -9.57
CA CYS A 185 -9.66 17.60 -8.63
C CYS A 185 -10.85 18.56 -8.69
N VAL A 186 -10.61 19.87 -8.69
CA VAL A 186 -11.67 20.89 -8.75
C VAL A 186 -12.49 20.74 -10.03
N ILE A 187 -11.83 20.64 -11.19
CA ILE A 187 -12.49 20.47 -12.48
C ILE A 187 -13.31 19.18 -12.50
N SER A 188 -12.72 18.06 -12.07
CA SER A 188 -13.42 16.76 -12.04
C SER A 188 -14.67 16.80 -11.13
N CYS A 189 -14.57 17.46 -9.97
CA CYS A 189 -15.70 17.61 -9.05
C CYS A 189 -16.83 18.45 -9.64
N LEU A 190 -16.50 19.57 -10.27
CA LEU A 190 -17.51 20.44 -10.89
C LEU A 190 -18.10 19.86 -12.18
N ALA A 191 -17.35 19.01 -12.88
CA ALA A 191 -17.84 18.28 -14.06
C ALA A 191 -18.74 17.08 -13.69
N GLY A 192 -18.88 16.76 -12.40
CA GLY A 192 -19.77 15.72 -11.91
C GLY A 192 -19.18 14.30 -11.89
N ALA A 193 -17.85 14.18 -11.82
CA ALA A 193 -17.20 12.89 -11.59
C ALA A 193 -17.60 12.31 -10.22
N ASP A 194 -17.65 10.98 -10.12
CA ASP A 194 -17.92 10.28 -8.86
C ASP A 194 -16.61 9.98 -8.11
N PHE A 195 -15.52 9.84 -8.86
CA PHE A 195 -14.18 9.68 -8.33
C PHE A 195 -13.14 10.52 -9.05
N VAL A 196 -12.11 10.92 -8.32
CA VAL A 196 -10.79 11.24 -8.88
C VAL A 196 -9.85 10.06 -8.63
N LYS A 197 -9.02 9.73 -9.62
CA LYS A 197 -8.10 8.60 -9.63
C LYS A 197 -6.67 9.07 -9.83
N SER A 198 -5.73 8.50 -9.08
CA SER A 198 -4.34 9.01 -9.07
C SER A 198 -3.62 8.80 -10.40
N SER A 199 -3.51 7.56 -10.87
CA SER A 199 -2.55 7.21 -11.93
C SER A 199 -3.06 6.13 -12.88
N THR A 200 -2.55 6.13 -14.12
CA THR A 200 -2.81 5.05 -15.08
C THR A 200 -2.01 3.79 -14.76
N GLY A 201 -0.80 3.96 -14.21
CA GLY A 201 0.20 2.91 -14.05
C GLY A 201 1.09 2.69 -15.29
N PHE A 202 0.96 3.54 -16.32
CA PHE A 202 1.70 3.43 -17.59
C PHE A 202 2.67 4.60 -17.83
N ASN A 203 2.56 5.71 -17.10
CA ASN A 203 3.45 6.85 -17.24
C ASN A 203 3.98 7.36 -15.87
N GLY A 204 5.20 6.98 -15.50
CA GLY A 204 5.86 7.42 -14.26
C GLY A 204 5.38 6.72 -12.98
N PRO A 205 5.73 7.27 -11.79
CA PRO A 205 5.32 6.72 -10.50
C PRO A 205 3.80 6.63 -10.32
N GLY A 206 3.35 5.67 -9.52
CA GLY A 206 1.93 5.48 -9.22
C GLY A 206 1.40 6.34 -8.06
N ALA A 207 0.40 5.83 -7.35
CA ALA A 207 -0.18 6.51 -6.19
C ALA A 207 0.87 6.74 -5.07
N SER A 208 0.88 7.94 -4.51
CA SER A 208 1.54 8.24 -3.24
C SER A 208 0.50 8.59 -2.18
N VAL A 209 0.84 8.32 -0.91
CA VAL A 209 -0.03 8.60 0.25
C VAL A 209 -0.33 10.11 0.33
N GLU A 210 0.66 10.94 0.01
CA GLU A 210 0.54 12.40 0.01
C GLU A 210 -0.42 12.92 -1.06
N ASN A 211 -0.35 12.37 -2.28
CA ASN A 211 -1.24 12.77 -3.37
C ASN A 211 -2.67 12.31 -3.10
N VAL A 212 -2.87 11.10 -2.57
CA VAL A 212 -4.21 10.61 -2.17
C VAL A 212 -4.82 11.50 -1.10
N ALA A 213 -4.07 11.84 -0.06
CA ALA A 213 -4.54 12.73 1.01
C ALA A 213 -4.85 14.15 0.49
N LEU A 214 -4.04 14.69 -0.41
CA LEU A 214 -4.31 15.96 -1.08
C LEU A 214 -5.60 15.91 -1.89
N MET A 215 -5.74 14.91 -2.77
CA MET A 215 -6.94 14.74 -3.60
C MET A 215 -8.19 14.63 -2.73
N ARG A 216 -8.09 13.89 -1.61
CA ARG A 216 -9.20 13.71 -0.67
C ARG A 216 -9.59 15.03 -0.01
N ALA A 217 -8.63 15.79 0.50
CA ALA A 217 -8.87 17.09 1.12
C ALA A 217 -9.57 18.05 0.14
N VAL A 218 -9.13 18.12 -1.12
CA VAL A 218 -9.78 18.96 -2.13
C VAL A 218 -11.24 18.54 -2.37
N CYS A 219 -11.50 17.23 -2.53
CA CYS A 219 -12.85 16.73 -2.76
C CYS A 219 -13.80 17.02 -1.59
N GLU A 220 -13.30 16.93 -0.35
CA GLU A 220 -14.06 17.26 0.85
C GLU A 220 -14.32 18.77 1.00
N THR A 221 -13.30 19.61 0.74
CA THR A 221 -13.44 21.08 0.74
C THR A 221 -14.54 21.55 -0.23
N LEU A 222 -14.66 20.90 -1.40
CA LEU A 222 -15.71 21.24 -2.37
C LEU A 222 -17.10 20.70 -2.00
N GLY A 223 -17.19 19.71 -1.10
CA GLY A 223 -18.47 19.20 -0.58
C GLY A 223 -19.38 18.55 -1.63
N LYS A 224 -18.84 18.04 -2.75
CA LYS A 224 -19.59 17.45 -3.86
C LYS A 224 -19.79 15.92 -3.75
N GLY A 225 -19.26 15.29 -2.70
CA GLY A 225 -19.36 13.84 -2.49
C GLY A 225 -18.42 13.00 -3.38
N VAL A 226 -17.52 13.63 -4.13
CA VAL A 226 -16.53 12.95 -4.98
C VAL A 226 -15.53 12.19 -4.12
N LYS A 227 -15.23 10.96 -4.51
CA LYS A 227 -14.37 10.04 -3.76
C LYS A 227 -12.99 9.91 -4.42
N VAL A 228 -12.05 9.28 -3.72
CA VAL A 228 -10.68 9.07 -4.23
C VAL A 228 -10.43 7.59 -4.50
N LYS A 229 -9.87 7.29 -5.68
CA LYS A 229 -9.33 5.99 -6.06
C LYS A 229 -7.79 6.07 -6.14
N ALA A 230 -7.10 5.25 -5.36
CA ALA A 230 -5.66 5.11 -5.47
C ALA A 230 -5.31 3.98 -6.45
N SER A 231 -4.47 4.24 -7.45
CA SER A 231 -4.03 3.24 -8.43
C SER A 231 -2.61 3.47 -8.91
N GLY A 232 -1.98 2.40 -9.38
CA GLY A 232 -0.58 2.38 -9.77
C GLY A 232 0.32 2.09 -8.57
N GLY A 233 0.95 0.92 -8.57
CA GLY A 233 1.97 0.56 -7.56
C GLY A 233 1.48 -0.02 -6.23
N VAL A 234 0.17 -0.14 -5.98
CA VAL A 234 -0.38 -0.81 -4.78
C VAL A 234 -0.23 -2.32 -4.93
N ARG A 235 0.73 -2.93 -4.21
CA ARG A 235 1.16 -4.33 -4.43
C ARG A 235 1.08 -5.23 -3.19
N THR A 236 0.90 -4.64 -2.01
CA THR A 236 0.84 -5.34 -0.73
C THR A 236 -0.36 -4.90 0.10
N SER A 237 -0.72 -5.69 1.10
CA SER A 237 -1.77 -5.29 2.05
C SER A 237 -1.41 -4.01 2.82
N GLY A 238 -0.13 -3.78 3.09
CA GLY A 238 0.37 -2.56 3.72
C GLY A 238 0.11 -1.32 2.85
N ASP A 239 0.51 -1.38 1.57
CA ASP A 239 0.24 -0.29 0.62
C ASP A 239 -1.25 0.03 0.55
N CYS A 240 -2.09 -1.00 0.49
CA CYS A 240 -3.54 -0.85 0.42
C CYS A 240 -4.10 -0.13 1.67
N VAL A 241 -3.65 -0.53 2.86
CA VAL A 241 -4.08 0.08 4.13
C VAL A 241 -3.62 1.53 4.22
N ASP A 242 -2.39 1.84 3.80
CA ASP A 242 -1.86 3.20 3.83
C ASP A 242 -2.62 4.13 2.85
N MET A 243 -3.00 3.64 1.67
CA MET A 243 -3.85 4.41 0.74
C MET A 243 -5.25 4.67 1.30
N ILE A 244 -5.85 3.68 1.98
CA ILE A 244 -7.15 3.86 2.65
C ILE A 244 -7.04 4.92 3.75
N ARG A 245 -5.95 4.87 4.54
CA ARG A 245 -5.68 5.84 5.61
C ARG A 245 -5.48 7.27 5.13
N ALA A 246 -4.96 7.42 3.91
CA ALA A 246 -4.86 8.69 3.23
C ALA A 246 -6.22 9.18 2.66
N GLY A 247 -7.24 8.33 2.62
CA GLY A 247 -8.60 8.70 2.20
C GLY A 247 -9.07 8.08 0.89
N ALA A 248 -8.31 7.13 0.32
CA ALA A 248 -8.81 6.33 -0.78
C ALA A 248 -9.93 5.41 -0.31
N VAL A 249 -11.03 5.37 -1.06
CA VAL A 249 -12.14 4.43 -0.80
C VAL A 249 -12.24 3.36 -1.88
N ARG A 250 -11.43 3.47 -2.93
CA ARG A 250 -11.27 2.48 -3.98
C ARG A 250 -9.79 2.32 -4.33
N ILE A 251 -9.39 1.10 -4.67
CA ILE A 251 -8.01 0.70 -4.94
C ILE A 251 -7.96 0.04 -6.31
N GLY A 252 -7.20 0.58 -7.25
CA GLY A 252 -6.89 -0.08 -8.51
C GLY A 252 -5.62 -0.90 -8.40
N ALA A 253 -5.72 -2.23 -8.47
CA ALA A 253 -4.58 -3.13 -8.34
C ALA A 253 -4.74 -4.37 -9.24
N SER A 254 -3.63 -4.79 -9.87
CA SER A 254 -3.51 -6.13 -10.47
C SER A 254 -3.07 -7.19 -9.46
N ALA A 255 -2.53 -6.77 -8.31
CA ALA A 255 -2.10 -7.64 -7.21
C ALA A 255 -3.23 -7.94 -6.20
N GLY A 256 -4.50 -7.79 -6.58
CA GLY A 256 -5.65 -7.92 -5.68
C GLY A 256 -5.65 -9.23 -4.90
N VAL A 257 -5.43 -10.36 -5.58
CA VAL A 257 -5.34 -11.69 -4.95
C VAL A 257 -4.25 -11.72 -3.87
N LYS A 258 -3.05 -11.25 -4.20
CA LYS A 258 -1.91 -11.21 -3.27
C LYS A 258 -2.23 -10.35 -2.04
N ILE A 259 -2.83 -9.18 -2.24
CA ILE A 259 -3.25 -8.27 -1.17
C ILE A 259 -4.18 -9.00 -0.19
N VAL A 260 -5.20 -9.72 -0.69
CA VAL A 260 -6.15 -10.42 0.19
C VAL A 260 -5.50 -11.64 0.87
N GLU A 261 -4.63 -12.37 0.20
CA GLU A 261 -3.91 -13.49 0.83
C GLU A 261 -2.95 -13.02 1.93
N GLU A 262 -2.29 -11.87 1.76
CA GLU A 262 -1.50 -11.24 2.83
C GLU A 262 -2.37 -10.81 4.02
N LEU A 263 -3.58 -10.30 3.77
CA LEU A 263 -4.55 -9.98 4.83
C LEU A 263 -4.97 -11.23 5.62
N ARG A 264 -5.18 -12.37 4.94
CA ARG A 264 -5.52 -13.66 5.57
C ARG A 264 -4.37 -14.23 6.41
N GLY A 265 -3.14 -14.11 5.92
CA GLY A 265 -1.95 -14.60 6.60
C GLY A 265 -1.56 -13.81 7.86
N ASN A 266 -1.97 -12.55 7.95
CA ASN A 266 -1.73 -11.69 9.11
C ASN A 266 -2.84 -11.86 10.18
N SER A 267 -2.80 -12.96 10.93
CA SER A 267 -3.84 -13.33 11.93
C SER A 267 -3.96 -12.40 13.15
N ARG A 268 -3.21 -11.29 13.24
CA ARG A 268 -3.34 -10.27 14.29
C ARG A 268 -3.00 -8.87 13.75
N TRP A 269 -4.01 -8.11 13.37
CA TRP A 269 -3.91 -6.65 13.31
C TRP A 269 -4.01 -6.11 14.74
N GLN A 270 -2.91 -6.06 15.48
CA GLN A 270 -2.86 -5.34 16.77
C GLN A 270 -2.35 -3.93 16.56
N GLU A 271 -3.14 -2.96 17.01
CA GLU A 271 -2.81 -1.55 17.04
C GLU A 271 -1.68 -1.33 18.06
N ASN A 272 -0.56 -0.76 17.64
CA ASN A 272 0.43 -0.25 18.60
C ASN A 272 0.09 1.19 18.99
N SER A 273 0.61 1.63 20.13
CA SER A 273 0.40 2.96 20.72
C SER A 273 0.88 4.16 19.86
N ARG A 274 1.25 3.93 18.59
CA ARG A 274 1.64 4.94 17.60
C ARG A 274 0.87 4.82 16.27
N GLY A 275 -0.22 4.05 16.22
CA GLY A 275 -1.13 3.97 15.06
C GLY A 275 -0.56 3.27 13.82
N ARG A 276 0.55 2.53 13.92
CA ARG A 276 1.21 1.89 12.76
C ARG A 276 1.04 0.36 12.81
N TYR A 277 0.27 -0.21 11.88
CA TYR A 277 0.24 -1.66 11.68
C TYR A 277 1.47 -2.09 10.87
N MET A 278 2.27 -3.00 11.42
CA MET A 278 3.36 -3.66 10.68
C MET A 278 2.93 -5.10 10.39
N GLY A 279 2.90 -5.49 9.11
CA GLY A 279 2.84 -6.89 8.73
C GLY A 279 4.13 -7.59 9.16
N ILE A 280 4.02 -8.57 10.05
CA ILE A 280 5.16 -9.40 10.45
C ILE A 280 5.19 -10.60 9.50
N GLN A 281 6.11 -10.60 8.53
CA GLN A 281 6.41 -11.80 7.76
C GLN A 281 7.24 -12.77 8.63
N THR A 282 6.67 -13.90 9.03
CA THR A 282 7.46 -15.04 9.50
C THR A 282 6.90 -16.37 8.99
N ARG A 283 7.60 -17.00 8.05
CA ARG A 283 7.53 -18.47 7.88
C ARG A 283 8.29 -19.07 9.06
N THR A 284 7.59 -19.86 9.88
CA THR A 284 7.95 -20.35 11.23
C THR A 284 7.47 -19.41 12.33
N THR A 285 6.33 -19.75 12.93
CA THR A 285 5.71 -18.99 13.99
C THR A 285 6.42 -19.26 15.31
N LEU A 286 7.31 -18.35 15.70
CA LEU A 286 7.82 -18.22 17.06
C LEU A 286 6.92 -17.22 17.77
N PHE A 287 6.13 -17.69 18.74
CA PHE A 287 5.41 -16.80 19.63
C PHE A 287 6.24 -16.57 20.90
N TYR A 288 6.30 -15.32 21.34
CA TYR A 288 6.84 -14.95 22.63
C TYR A 288 5.72 -14.31 23.45
N ASP A 289 5.62 -14.68 24.72
CA ASP A 289 4.79 -13.98 25.70
C ASP A 289 5.66 -13.49 26.85
N ILE A 290 5.42 -12.24 27.28
CA ILE A 290 6.13 -11.60 28.39
C ILE A 290 5.37 -11.96 29.65
N GLN A 291 5.96 -12.85 30.44
CA GLN A 291 5.45 -13.19 31.78
C GLN A 291 6.07 -12.18 32.80
N PRO A 292 5.63 -12.15 34.08
CA PRO A 292 6.11 -11.18 35.08
C PRO A 292 7.65 -11.07 35.15
N PRO A 293 8.22 -9.96 35.66
CA PRO A 293 9.50 -9.42 35.22
C PRO A 293 10.65 -10.43 35.25
N GLY A 294 11.19 -10.71 34.05
CA GLY A 294 12.40 -11.51 33.86
C GLY A 294 12.19 -12.91 33.29
N ALA A 295 10.96 -13.32 32.94
CA ALA A 295 10.66 -14.62 32.30
C ALA A 295 10.06 -14.46 30.88
N TYR A 296 10.51 -15.31 29.96
CA TYR A 296 10.11 -15.35 28.55
C TYR A 296 9.63 -16.75 28.20
N ARG A 297 8.41 -16.87 27.66
CA ARG A 297 7.89 -18.13 27.15
C ARG A 297 7.98 -18.14 25.62
N MET A 298 8.72 -19.09 25.06
CA MET A 298 8.82 -19.33 23.63
C MET A 298 7.92 -20.50 23.26
N ILE A 299 6.97 -20.28 22.35
CA ILE A 299 6.07 -21.32 21.83
C ILE A 299 6.38 -21.53 20.35
N TYR A 300 6.58 -22.78 19.95
CA TYR A 300 6.88 -23.14 18.57
C TYR A 300 6.05 -24.34 18.12
N LYS A 301 5.81 -24.46 16.81
CA LYS A 301 5.00 -25.54 16.23
C LYS A 301 5.90 -26.59 15.60
N ARG A 302 5.78 -27.85 16.04
CA ARG A 302 6.55 -29.00 15.54
C ARG A 302 5.58 -30.11 15.13
N HIS A 303 5.70 -30.61 13.89
CA HIS A 303 4.86 -31.71 13.35
C HIS A 303 3.34 -31.57 13.56
N GLY A 304 2.81 -30.35 13.66
CA GLY A 304 1.38 -30.10 13.88
C GLY A 304 1.00 -29.81 15.33
N GLU A 305 1.87 -30.11 16.30
CA GLU A 305 1.69 -29.88 17.73
C GLU A 305 2.44 -28.62 18.20
N PHE A 306 1.99 -28.04 19.32
CA PHE A 306 2.59 -26.85 19.92
C PHE A 306 3.44 -27.22 21.12
N ASP A 307 4.72 -26.90 21.07
CA ASP A 307 5.70 -27.07 22.15
C ASP A 307 6.04 -25.73 22.80
N TYR A 308 6.50 -25.75 24.06
CA TYR A 308 6.98 -24.52 24.72
C TYR A 308 8.25 -24.70 25.57
N MET A 309 9.03 -23.63 25.65
CA MET A 309 10.16 -23.48 26.58
C MET A 309 10.04 -22.16 27.34
N VAL A 310 10.24 -22.19 28.65
CA VAL A 310 10.28 -20.99 29.50
C VAL A 310 11.72 -20.70 29.89
N PHE A 311 12.17 -19.47 29.67
CA PHE A 311 13.49 -18.99 30.03
C PHE A 311 13.38 -17.81 30.99
N THR A 312 14.34 -17.66 31.89
CA THR A 312 14.51 -16.44 32.68
C THR A 312 15.79 -15.71 32.26
N CYS A 313 15.71 -14.38 32.17
CA CYS A 313 16.87 -13.54 31.94
C CYS A 313 17.13 -12.68 33.18
N ARG A 314 18.30 -12.83 33.78
CA ARG A 314 18.81 -11.97 34.86
C ARG A 314 20.23 -11.53 34.50
N ASN A 315 20.49 -10.23 34.57
CA ASN A 315 21.82 -9.63 34.43
C ASN A 315 22.66 -10.26 33.29
N GLU A 316 22.16 -10.15 32.05
CA GLU A 316 22.82 -10.61 30.82
C GLU A 316 22.98 -12.15 30.66
N SER A 317 22.40 -12.95 31.54
CA SER A 317 22.37 -14.42 31.45
C SER A 317 20.96 -14.96 31.16
N MET A 318 20.86 -16.05 30.39
CA MET A 318 19.61 -16.78 30.11
C MET A 318 19.67 -18.19 30.71
N ALA A 319 18.62 -18.61 31.43
CA ALA A 319 18.47 -19.96 31.97
C ALA A 319 17.10 -20.56 31.62
N ILE A 320 17.05 -21.86 31.30
CA ILE A 320 15.79 -22.59 31.07
C ILE A 320 15.18 -22.93 32.42
N GLN A 321 13.91 -22.58 32.59
CA GLN A 321 13.17 -22.82 33.84
C GLN A 321 12.24 -24.03 33.71
N GLU A 322 11.61 -24.22 32.55
CA GLU A 322 10.67 -25.32 32.30
C GLU A 322 10.56 -25.63 30.79
N SER A 323 10.32 -26.91 30.46
CA SER A 323 9.95 -27.34 29.11
C SER A 323 8.90 -28.45 29.20
N MET A 324 7.80 -28.32 28.46
CA MET A 324 6.97 -29.47 28.09
C MET A 324 7.36 -29.85 26.67
N LEU A 325 7.97 -31.02 26.54
CA LEU A 325 8.34 -31.65 25.27
C LEU A 325 7.62 -32.99 25.26
N SER A 326 6.87 -33.29 24.19
CA SER A 326 6.35 -34.63 24.00
C SER A 326 7.54 -35.63 23.96
N ASP A 327 7.62 -36.45 25.00
CA ASP A 327 8.41 -37.67 25.25
C ASP A 327 9.93 -37.75 24.97
N HIS A 328 10.65 -36.68 24.61
CA HIS A 328 12.10 -36.78 24.36
C HIS A 328 12.95 -35.65 24.96
N PRO A 329 13.89 -35.92 25.89
CA PRO A 329 14.74 -34.89 26.49
C PRO A 329 15.83 -34.41 25.51
N LEU A 330 16.02 -33.09 25.46
CA LEU A 330 17.10 -32.43 24.74
C LEU A 330 18.33 -32.26 25.64
N GLU A 331 19.50 -32.68 25.17
CA GLU A 331 20.77 -32.40 25.86
C GLU A 331 21.17 -30.93 25.66
N CYS A 332 21.19 -30.17 26.75
CA CYS A 332 21.68 -28.79 26.77
C CYS A 332 23.16 -28.81 27.18
N HIS A 333 24.07 -28.43 26.27
CA HIS A 333 25.48 -28.29 26.63
C HIS A 333 25.69 -27.04 27.52
N ARG A 334 25.97 -27.27 28.80
CA ARG A 334 26.59 -26.27 29.68
C ARG A 334 27.97 -25.95 29.12
N ASN A 335 28.23 -24.71 28.75
CA ASN A 335 29.61 -24.23 28.83
C ASN A 335 29.95 -24.14 30.32
N SER A 336 30.75 -25.11 30.76
CA SER A 336 31.34 -25.19 32.08
C SER A 336 32.20 -23.95 32.33
N HIS A 337 31.68 -22.96 33.06
CA HIS A 337 32.38 -22.19 34.11
C HIS A 337 31.33 -21.33 34.83
N GLY A 338 31.25 -21.49 36.14
CA GLY A 338 30.20 -20.92 37.00
C GLY A 338 30.34 -19.43 37.27
N LEU A 339 29.35 -18.90 38.01
CA LEU A 339 29.27 -17.54 38.53
C LEU A 339 30.61 -17.01 39.06
N ALA A 340 31.23 -16.07 38.35
CA ALA A 340 31.99 -14.93 38.88
C ALA A 340 32.44 -14.01 37.73
N PHE A 341 32.21 -12.70 37.89
CA PHE A 341 32.91 -11.67 37.12
C PHE A 341 34.42 -11.73 37.43
N ARG A 342 35.28 -11.61 36.41
CA ARG A 342 36.54 -10.86 36.51
C ARG A 342 37.10 -10.47 35.13
N ARG A 343 37.77 -9.31 35.14
CA ARG A 343 38.56 -8.67 34.07
C ARG A 343 39.70 -9.57 33.60
N SER A 344 40.06 -9.30 32.33
CA SER A 344 41.34 -9.50 31.65
C SER A 344 41.80 -10.93 31.38
N ASP A 345 42.53 -11.02 30.26
CA ASP A 345 43.40 -12.11 29.80
C ASP A 345 42.69 -13.19 28.98
N PHE A 346 42.67 -13.01 27.65
CA PHE A 346 43.38 -13.91 26.73
C PHE A 346 43.45 -13.29 25.33
N ALA A 347 44.70 -13.12 24.87
CA ALA A 347 45.10 -12.66 23.56
C ALA A 347 44.89 -13.76 22.48
N PRO A 348 45.16 -13.48 21.19
CA PRO A 348 44.36 -13.93 20.06
C PRO A 348 44.82 -15.28 19.48
N SER A 349 43.88 -16.05 18.93
CA SER A 349 44.25 -17.05 17.92
C SER A 349 43.23 -17.11 16.79
N THR A 350 43.73 -16.81 15.59
CA THR A 350 43.17 -17.01 14.24
C THR A 350 42.17 -15.97 13.67
N PRO A 351 42.28 -15.68 12.35
CA PRO A 351 42.41 -14.31 11.85
C PRO A 351 41.09 -13.71 11.33
N LYS A 352 40.82 -12.47 11.74
CA LYS A 352 39.85 -11.60 11.06
C LYS A 352 40.40 -11.24 9.67
N ARG A 353 39.66 -11.61 8.63
CA ARG A 353 39.93 -11.20 7.25
C ARG A 353 39.78 -9.68 7.15
N LYS A 354 40.91 -8.99 6.99
CA LYS A 354 40.98 -7.56 6.68
C LYS A 354 40.51 -7.30 5.24
N THR A 355 39.69 -6.28 5.06
CA THR A 355 39.76 -5.43 3.87
C THR A 355 40.13 -4.04 4.36
N ASN A 356 41.38 -3.65 4.06
CA ASN A 356 41.97 -2.35 4.39
C ASN A 356 41.36 -1.26 3.51
N HIS A 357 40.99 -0.13 4.10
CA HIS A 357 41.36 1.19 3.58
C HIS A 357 41.33 2.17 4.76
N ASP A 358 42.49 2.47 5.31
CA ASP A 358 42.76 3.68 6.07
C ASP A 358 44.23 4.07 5.84
N GLN A 359 44.46 5.29 5.37
CA GLN A 359 45.68 6.04 5.62
C GLN A 359 45.29 7.28 6.43
N HIS A 360 45.92 7.38 7.61
CA HIS A 360 46.18 8.55 8.46
C HIS A 360 45.22 9.75 8.47
N SER A 361 44.64 10.07 9.64
CA SER A 361 45.13 11.19 10.48
C SER A 361 44.38 11.22 11.82
N GLU A 362 44.94 12.00 12.76
CA GLU A 362 44.90 11.82 14.21
C GLU A 362 43.69 12.42 14.94
N SER A 363 43.50 11.89 16.15
CA SER A 363 43.14 12.59 17.41
C SER A 363 41.67 12.60 17.89
N ASN A 364 41.60 12.20 19.17
CA ASN A 364 40.59 12.47 20.21
C ASN A 364 39.30 11.65 20.28
N GLY A 365 39.36 10.60 21.12
CA GLY A 365 38.27 10.20 22.02
C GLY A 365 37.37 9.06 21.55
N SER A 366 37.87 7.82 21.52
CA SER A 366 37.02 6.65 21.29
C SER A 366 36.36 6.16 22.58
N ILE A 367 35.06 6.38 22.73
CA ILE A 367 34.21 5.59 23.63
C ILE A 367 34.02 4.21 22.97
N GLU A 368 34.63 3.17 23.52
CA GLU A 368 34.29 1.79 23.14
C GLU A 368 32.94 1.42 23.75
N VAL A 369 31.90 1.35 22.91
CA VAL A 369 30.62 0.75 23.29
C VAL A 369 30.58 -0.67 22.72
N ILE A 370 30.82 -1.67 23.57
CA ILE A 370 30.59 -3.07 23.24
C ILE A 370 29.16 -3.41 23.67
N THR A 371 28.24 -3.61 22.72
CA THR A 371 26.92 -4.21 23.00
C THR A 371 26.87 -5.64 22.46
N SER A 372 27.09 -6.65 23.29
CA SER A 372 26.70 -8.02 22.97
C SER A 372 25.25 -8.24 23.37
N LYS A 373 24.41 -8.67 22.41
CA LYS A 373 23.05 -9.12 22.73
C LYS A 373 23.16 -10.49 23.40
N PRO A 374 22.48 -10.75 24.54
CA PRO A 374 22.41 -12.09 25.09
C PRO A 374 21.80 -13.04 24.04
N THR A 375 22.50 -14.13 23.79
CA THR A 375 22.15 -15.13 22.78
C THR A 375 22.10 -16.53 23.37
N ALA A 376 21.05 -17.28 23.04
CA ALA A 376 20.97 -18.72 23.29
C ALA A 376 21.01 -19.46 21.94
N ILE A 377 21.86 -20.48 21.84
CA ILE A 377 21.91 -21.36 20.67
C ILE A 377 21.28 -22.68 21.07
N PHE A 378 20.31 -23.13 20.29
CA PHE A 378 19.65 -24.40 20.49
C PHE A 378 19.83 -25.29 19.25
N THR A 379 20.21 -26.54 19.48
CA THR A 379 20.44 -27.53 18.42
C THR A 379 19.49 -28.71 18.63
N PRO A 380 18.38 -28.79 17.89
CA PRO A 380 17.53 -29.98 17.94
C PRO A 380 18.25 -31.17 17.30
N ARG A 381 18.12 -32.37 17.88
CA ARG A 381 18.64 -33.60 17.25
C ARG A 381 18.00 -33.80 15.87
N GLY A 382 18.83 -33.84 14.83
CA GLY A 382 18.39 -33.99 13.43
C GLY A 382 18.04 -32.67 12.71
N GLY A 383 18.25 -31.52 13.34
CA GLY A 383 17.96 -30.20 12.74
C GLY A 383 19.16 -29.25 12.71
N ARG A 384 19.01 -28.11 12.03
CA ARG A 384 19.99 -27.03 12.06
C ARG A 384 19.90 -26.28 13.39
N SER A 385 21.06 -25.93 13.96
CA SER A 385 21.13 -25.05 15.13
C SER A 385 20.46 -23.71 14.83
N GLN A 386 19.71 -23.20 15.81
CA GLN A 386 19.06 -21.89 15.75
C GLN A 386 19.58 -20.99 16.87
N THR A 387 19.80 -19.72 16.54
CA THR A 387 20.31 -18.72 17.48
C THR A 387 19.19 -17.73 17.82
N LEU A 388 18.85 -17.64 19.09
CA LEU A 388 17.92 -16.65 19.63
C LEU A 388 18.71 -15.52 20.26
N SER A 389 18.58 -14.30 19.76
CA SER A 389 19.14 -13.08 20.36
C SER A 389 18.03 -12.21 20.95
N ILE A 390 18.12 -11.83 22.23
CA ILE A 390 17.14 -10.95 22.88
C ILE A 390 17.72 -9.54 22.97
N ALA A 391 16.96 -8.53 22.51
CA ALA A 391 17.29 -7.12 22.71
C ALA A 391 16.70 -6.64 24.05
N LEU A 392 17.54 -6.19 24.97
CA LEU A 392 17.09 -5.63 26.24
C LEU A 392 16.65 -4.16 26.06
N PRO A 393 15.52 -3.73 26.66
CA PRO A 393 15.07 -2.34 26.60
C PRO A 393 16.14 -1.39 27.17
N GLY A 394 16.54 -0.37 26.39
CA GLY A 394 17.57 0.62 26.77
C GLY A 394 18.80 0.68 25.86
N SER A 395 18.88 -0.16 24.82
CA SER A 395 19.97 -0.12 23.83
C SER A 395 19.63 0.81 22.64
N ILE A 396 20.35 1.93 22.50
CA ILE A 396 20.16 2.95 21.44
C ILE A 396 20.76 2.46 20.11
N ILE A 397 20.06 2.64 18.98
CA ILE A 397 20.61 2.48 17.61
C ILE A 397 20.49 3.82 16.87
N ALA A 398 21.63 4.47 16.59
CA ALA A 398 21.71 5.63 15.71
C ALA A 398 21.82 5.17 14.23
N LYS A 399 21.11 5.82 13.32
CA LYS A 399 21.23 5.66 11.85
C LYS A 399 21.74 6.98 11.25
N TYR A 400 22.81 6.94 10.47
CA TYR A 400 23.14 7.99 9.50
C TYR A 400 23.46 7.38 8.13
N ALA A 401 23.04 8.10 7.09
CA ALA A 401 23.13 7.75 5.67
C ALA A 401 24.44 8.23 5.04
N LEU A 402 24.97 7.50 4.05
CA LEU A 402 25.93 8.04 3.09
C LEU A 402 25.58 7.59 1.66
N ARG A 403 25.53 8.58 0.76
CA ARG A 403 25.38 8.49 -0.70
C ARG A 403 26.67 7.96 -1.33
N THR A 404 26.57 7.19 -2.40
CA THR A 404 27.65 6.90 -3.36
C THR A 404 27.57 7.88 -4.56
N PRO A 405 28.69 8.44 -5.06
CA PRO A 405 28.76 8.99 -6.41
C PRO A 405 29.39 8.01 -7.42
N HIS A 406 29.05 8.23 -8.69
CA HIS A 406 29.44 7.52 -9.90
C HIS A 406 30.96 7.41 -10.14
N LYS A 407 31.38 6.34 -10.85
CA LYS A 407 32.64 6.24 -11.60
C LYS A 407 32.43 6.63 -13.07
N MET A 408 33.22 7.58 -13.57
CA MET A 408 33.95 7.51 -14.86
C MET A 408 35.42 7.27 -14.44
N ASP A 409 36.26 6.41 -15.02
CA ASP A 409 36.36 5.85 -16.37
C ASP A 409 36.35 4.30 -16.40
#